data_AF-A0A1F9F2Y3-F1
#
_entry.id   AF-A0A1F9F2Y3-F1
#
_cell.length_a   1.000
_cell.length_b   1.000
_cell.length_c   1.000
_cell.angle_alpha   90.00
_cell.angle_beta   90.00
_cell.angle_gamma   90.00
#
_symmetry.space_group_name_H-M   'P 1'
#
loop_
_entity.id
_entity.type
_entity.pdbx_description
1 polymer ?
#
loop_
_entity_poly.entity_id
_entity_poly.type
_entity_poly.pdbx_seq_one_letter_code
_entity_poly.pdbx_strand_id
1 'polypeptide(L)'
;MHRRCRRLAVAAVLAATALAGGPAQAAVDLTEEEFRLYCGYLDALEQPAVAKLKGKARDKKVAAMAKVKLPTLLGAVEKGGRAGSTCDEIGKKVEGDAKAAVEGALPGRVVVFNFDDSDPAHVVAQVTWLGVDKKKVLDEASLLAVTLASEAKITKTIAIRAVDPGAADKLADEAMWWEGKITRPNAARIDKAKIGDYALTRYVRLFDGCKTNVGADYCVAK
;
A
#
# COMPACT_ATOMS: atom_id res chain seq x y z
N MET A 1 -0.16 76.83 -25.32
CA MET A 1 -0.96 76.38 -24.18
C MET A 1 -0.64 74.93 -23.87
N HIS A 2 -0.04 74.69 -22.70
CA HIS A 2 0.33 73.37 -22.19
C HIS A 2 -0.90 72.57 -21.74
N ARG A 3 -0.86 71.23 -21.91
CA ARG A 3 -1.42 70.28 -20.94
C ARG A 3 -0.78 68.90 -21.11
N ARG A 4 -0.12 68.47 -20.04
CA ARG A 4 0.62 67.22 -19.86
C ARG A 4 -0.37 66.07 -19.62
N CYS A 5 -0.28 64.98 -20.38
CA CYS A 5 -0.99 63.73 -20.08
C CYS A 5 -0.19 62.92 -19.04
N ARG A 6 -0.74 62.78 -17.84
CA ARG A 6 -0.21 61.95 -16.75
C ARG A 6 -0.39 60.47 -17.09
N ARG A 7 0.71 59.71 -17.12
CA ARG A 7 0.69 58.24 -17.12
C ARG A 7 0.51 57.78 -15.66
N LEU A 8 -0.60 57.10 -15.36
CA LEU A 8 -0.76 56.33 -14.12
C LEU A 8 -0.04 54.99 -14.26
N ALA A 9 0.91 54.73 -13.38
CA ALA A 9 1.51 53.40 -13.21
C ALA A 9 0.63 52.61 -12.23
N VAL A 10 0.09 51.48 -12.70
CA VAL A 10 -0.62 50.51 -11.85
C VAL A 10 0.44 49.54 -11.30
N ALA A 11 0.71 49.63 -10.00
CA ALA A 11 1.56 48.67 -9.31
C ALA A 11 0.73 47.40 -9.04
N ALA A 12 1.05 46.32 -9.77
CA ALA A 12 0.50 44.99 -9.50
C ALA A 12 1.21 44.41 -8.27
N VAL A 13 0.49 44.34 -7.15
CA VAL A 13 0.92 43.60 -5.95
C VAL A 13 0.73 42.11 -6.25
N LEU A 14 1.83 41.39 -6.48
CA LEU A 14 1.84 39.93 -6.46
C LEU A 14 1.54 39.48 -5.02
N ALA A 15 0.31 39.00 -4.79
CA ALA A 15 0.00 38.22 -3.60
C ALA A 15 0.66 36.84 -3.75
N ALA A 16 1.75 36.62 -3.03
CA ALA A 16 2.33 35.29 -2.85
C ALA A 16 1.34 34.45 -2.02
N THR A 17 0.52 33.65 -2.70
CA THR A 17 -0.21 32.54 -2.08
C THR A 17 0.82 31.52 -1.60
N ALA A 18 1.23 31.64 -0.34
CA ALA A 18 1.90 30.58 0.38
C ALA A 18 0.93 29.40 0.48
N LEU A 19 1.11 28.40 -0.38
CA LEU A 19 0.50 27.09 -0.22
C LEU A 19 0.93 26.57 1.14
N ALA A 20 -0.05 26.44 2.04
CA ALA A 20 0.10 25.79 3.32
C ALA A 20 0.49 24.32 3.08
N GLY A 21 1.80 24.05 3.06
CA GLY A 21 2.33 22.72 3.24
C GLY A 21 2.05 22.30 4.68
N GLY A 22 0.91 21.64 4.90
CA GLY A 22 0.66 20.94 6.16
C GLY A 22 1.79 19.94 6.43
N PRO A 23 2.05 19.59 7.71
CA PRO A 23 3.07 18.61 8.04
C PRO A 23 2.76 17.32 7.29
N ALA A 24 3.69 16.87 6.44
CA ALA A 24 3.64 15.56 5.84
C ALA A 24 3.49 14.55 6.98
N GLN A 25 2.32 13.92 7.09
CA GLN A 25 2.10 12.88 8.09
C GLN A 25 3.12 11.79 7.81
N ALA A 26 3.97 11.50 8.79
CA ALA A 26 5.00 10.47 8.64
C ALA A 26 4.35 9.14 8.24
N ALA A 27 4.95 8.45 7.27
CA ALA A 27 4.48 7.15 6.81
C ALA A 27 4.32 6.18 8.00
N VAL A 28 3.32 5.29 7.92
CA VAL A 28 3.07 4.29 8.95
C VAL A 28 4.23 3.28 8.97
N ASP A 29 5.06 3.35 10.00
CA ASP A 29 6.18 2.40 10.20
C ASP A 29 5.76 1.24 11.12
N LEU A 30 4.81 0.45 10.65
CA LEU A 30 4.38 -0.80 11.27
C LEU A 30 4.65 -1.96 10.32
N THR A 31 5.23 -3.03 10.85
CA THR A 31 5.27 -4.33 10.17
C THR A 31 3.92 -5.04 10.28
N GLU A 32 3.67 -6.01 9.40
CA GLU A 32 2.51 -6.92 9.46
C GLU A 32 2.27 -7.47 10.88
N GLU A 33 3.31 -7.99 11.52
CA GLU A 33 3.21 -8.59 12.86
C GLU A 33 2.91 -7.54 13.94
N GLU A 34 3.47 -6.34 13.85
CA GLU A 34 3.19 -5.27 14.80
C GLU A 34 1.76 -4.76 14.66
N PHE A 35 1.26 -4.63 13.43
CA PHE A 35 -0.15 -4.27 13.18
C PHE A 35 -1.10 -5.33 13.74
N ARG A 36 -0.84 -6.61 13.45
CA ARG A 36 -1.60 -7.75 14.00
C ARG A 36 -1.63 -7.75 15.53
N LEU A 37 -0.47 -7.53 16.16
CA LEU A 37 -0.36 -7.50 17.62
C LEU A 37 -1.05 -6.29 18.24
N TYR A 38 -0.99 -5.13 17.59
CA TYR A 38 -1.69 -3.93 18.03
C TYR A 38 -3.21 -4.11 17.96
N CYS A 39 -3.73 -4.56 16.82
CA CYS A 39 -5.16 -4.80 16.66
C CYS A 39 -5.68 -5.89 17.60
N GLY A 40 -4.96 -7.02 17.69
CA GLY A 40 -5.28 -8.06 18.66
C GLY A 40 -5.19 -7.61 20.12
N TYR A 41 -4.36 -6.59 20.44
CA TYR A 41 -4.35 -5.97 21.76
C TYR A 41 -5.65 -5.21 22.02
N LEU A 42 -6.08 -4.35 21.09
CA LEU A 42 -7.34 -3.58 21.20
C LEU A 42 -8.54 -4.53 21.39
N ASP A 43 -8.66 -5.55 20.54
CA ASP A 43 -9.74 -6.55 20.64
C ASP A 43 -9.69 -7.29 21.99
N ALA A 44 -8.49 -7.63 22.46
CA ALA A 44 -8.33 -8.31 23.74
C ALA A 44 -8.77 -7.44 24.92
N LEU A 45 -8.68 -6.10 24.84
CA LEU A 45 -9.17 -5.22 25.92
C LEU A 45 -10.68 -5.32 26.13
N GLU A 46 -11.43 -5.67 25.08
CA GLU A 46 -12.88 -5.81 25.12
C GLU A 46 -13.33 -7.17 25.66
N GLN A 47 -12.43 -8.16 25.68
CA GLN A 47 -12.77 -9.49 26.14
C GLN A 47 -13.04 -9.53 27.65
N PRO A 48 -14.08 -10.23 28.13
CA PRO A 48 -14.43 -10.28 29.56
C PRO A 48 -13.29 -10.76 30.49
N ALA A 49 -12.41 -11.62 29.96
CA ALA A 49 -11.27 -12.17 30.70
C ALA A 49 -10.13 -11.14 30.93
N VAL A 50 -10.13 -10.04 30.19
CA VAL A 50 -9.08 -9.00 30.20
C VAL A 50 -9.64 -7.66 30.65
N ALA A 51 -10.90 -7.34 30.33
CA ALA A 51 -11.56 -6.06 30.61
C ALA A 51 -11.50 -5.64 32.09
N LYS A 52 -11.47 -6.60 33.02
CA LYS A 52 -11.36 -6.35 34.47
C LYS A 52 -9.93 -6.20 34.97
N LEU A 53 -8.93 -6.60 34.18
CA LEU A 53 -7.52 -6.50 34.53
C LEU A 53 -6.98 -5.11 34.17
N LYS A 54 -6.02 -4.61 34.96
CA LYS A 54 -5.38 -3.30 34.72
C LYS A 54 -3.86 -3.39 34.71
N GLY A 55 -3.24 -2.45 34.01
CA GLY A 55 -1.78 -2.30 33.94
C GLY A 55 -1.06 -3.59 33.56
N LYS A 56 0.06 -3.87 34.23
CA LYS A 56 0.96 -5.00 33.92
C LYS A 56 0.29 -6.38 33.95
N ALA A 57 -0.74 -6.58 34.78
CA ALA A 57 -1.46 -7.86 34.83
C ALA A 57 -2.27 -8.09 33.56
N ARG A 58 -2.92 -7.04 33.05
CA ARG A 58 -3.63 -7.04 31.76
C ARG A 58 -2.68 -7.37 30.62
N ASP A 59 -1.58 -6.63 30.52
CA ASP A 59 -0.65 -6.76 29.40
C ASP A 59 0.02 -8.15 29.39
N LYS A 60 0.34 -8.72 30.56
CA LYS A 60 0.84 -10.10 30.66
C LYS A 60 -0.19 -11.12 30.17
N LYS A 61 -1.48 -10.93 30.49
CA LYS A 61 -2.55 -11.83 30.06
C LYS A 61 -2.74 -11.78 28.55
N VAL A 62 -2.78 -10.57 27.97
CA VAL A 62 -2.88 -10.38 26.52
C VAL A 62 -1.67 -10.98 25.80
N ALA A 63 -0.45 -10.75 26.30
CA ALA A 63 0.77 -11.34 25.73
C ALA A 63 0.73 -12.87 25.73
N ALA A 64 0.23 -13.49 26.81
CA ALA A 64 0.06 -14.94 26.88
C ALA A 64 -1.00 -15.45 25.90
N MET A 65 -2.11 -14.74 25.72
CA MET A 65 -3.15 -15.09 24.73
C MET A 65 -2.63 -15.00 23.29
N ALA A 66 -1.86 -13.96 23.00
CA ALA A 66 -1.20 -13.75 21.71
C ALA A 66 0.05 -14.64 21.51
N LYS A 67 0.45 -15.42 22.53
CA LYS A 67 1.64 -16.30 22.54
C LYS A 67 2.95 -15.57 22.22
N VAL A 68 3.08 -14.32 22.65
CA VAL A 68 4.28 -13.50 22.47
C VAL A 68 4.89 -13.05 23.79
N LYS A 69 6.15 -12.62 23.77
CA LYS A 69 6.78 -12.03 24.95
C LYS A 69 6.17 -10.66 25.24
N LEU A 70 6.02 -10.32 26.52
CA LEU A 70 5.46 -9.04 26.95
C LEU A 70 6.17 -7.82 26.31
N PRO A 71 7.51 -7.75 26.23
CA PRO A 71 8.18 -6.63 25.56
C PRO A 71 7.84 -6.51 24.07
N THR A 72 7.64 -7.63 23.37
CA THR A 72 7.24 -7.64 21.96
C THR A 72 5.84 -7.05 21.78
N LEU A 73 4.88 -7.47 22.61
CA LEU A 73 3.53 -6.92 22.60
C LEU A 73 3.55 -5.41 22.88
N LEU A 74 4.24 -4.98 23.95
CA LEU A 74 4.27 -3.56 24.32
C LEU A 74 4.94 -2.69 23.26
N GLY A 75 6.00 -3.18 22.60
CA GLY A 75 6.62 -2.49 21.48
C GLY A 75 5.67 -2.30 20.29
N ALA A 76 4.89 -3.33 19.95
CA ALA A 76 3.87 -3.24 18.91
C ALA A 76 2.74 -2.26 19.30
N VAL A 77 2.28 -2.29 20.55
CA VAL A 77 1.25 -1.39 21.07
C VAL A 77 1.70 0.07 21.04
N GLU A 78 2.95 0.33 21.43
CA GLU A 78 3.52 1.68 21.39
C GLU A 78 3.62 2.21 19.96
N LYS A 79 4.13 1.41 19.02
CA LYS A 79 4.21 1.81 17.61
C LYS A 79 2.83 1.98 17.00
N GLY A 80 1.90 1.07 17.28
CA GLY A 80 0.50 1.14 16.84
C GLY A 80 -0.17 2.43 17.29
N GLY A 81 -0.08 2.75 18.58
CA GLY A 81 -0.63 3.98 19.14
C GLY A 81 -0.01 5.28 18.61
N ARG A 82 1.23 5.22 18.08
CA ARG A 82 1.84 6.36 17.36
C ARG A 82 1.34 6.48 15.92
N ALA A 83 0.95 5.37 15.30
CA ALA A 83 0.46 5.33 13.93
C ALA A 83 -1.02 5.73 13.82
N GLY A 84 -1.85 5.39 14.83
CA GLY A 84 -3.27 5.73 14.92
C GLY A 84 -3.89 5.24 16.24
N SER A 85 -5.14 5.65 16.50
CA SER A 85 -5.87 5.26 17.72
C SER A 85 -6.65 3.96 17.56
N THR A 86 -6.97 3.58 16.32
CA THR A 86 -7.70 2.37 15.95
C THR A 86 -7.04 1.69 14.75
N CYS A 87 -7.39 0.43 14.49
CA CYS A 87 -6.92 -0.30 13.31
C CYS A 87 -7.40 0.35 12.02
N ASP A 88 -8.68 0.72 11.95
CA ASP A 88 -9.28 1.39 10.79
C ASP A 88 -8.59 2.71 10.44
N GLU A 89 -8.16 3.49 11.44
CA GLU A 89 -7.43 4.74 11.21
C GLU A 89 -6.07 4.48 10.55
N ILE A 90 -5.35 3.47 11.05
CA ILE A 90 -4.05 3.06 10.50
C ILE A 90 -4.23 2.51 9.09
N GLY A 91 -5.22 1.63 8.91
CA GLY A 91 -5.57 1.02 7.63
C GLY A 91 -5.87 2.04 6.55
N LYS A 92 -6.77 3.00 6.82
CA LYS A 92 -7.11 4.09 5.89
C LYS A 92 -5.91 4.95 5.51
N LYS A 93 -5.01 5.21 6.47
CA LYS A 93 -3.79 5.96 6.19
C LYS A 93 -2.86 5.20 5.25
N VAL A 94 -2.62 3.92 5.55
CA VAL A 94 -1.81 3.04 4.69
C VAL A 94 -2.45 2.88 3.31
N GLU A 95 -3.76 2.68 3.23
CA GLU A 95 -4.52 2.60 1.98
C GLU A 95 -4.32 3.86 1.16
N GLY A 96 -4.47 5.05 1.76
CA GLY A 96 -4.27 6.34 1.10
C GLY A 96 -2.86 6.51 0.53
N ASP A 97 -1.84 6.24 1.34
CA ASP A 97 -0.43 6.34 0.96
C ASP A 97 -0.09 5.34 -0.17
N ALA A 98 -0.52 4.09 -0.03
CA ALA A 98 -0.31 3.03 -1.01
C ALA A 98 -1.01 3.33 -2.33
N LYS A 99 -2.26 3.82 -2.29
CA LYS A 99 -3.03 4.23 -3.46
C LYS A 99 -2.33 5.37 -4.19
N ALA A 100 -1.91 6.41 -3.47
CA ALA A 100 -1.20 7.54 -4.05
C ALA A 100 0.12 7.10 -4.72
N ALA A 101 0.83 6.15 -4.11
CA ALA A 101 2.08 5.64 -4.65
C ALA A 101 1.90 4.79 -5.91
N VAL A 102 0.88 3.93 -5.98
CA VAL A 102 0.60 3.16 -7.21
C VAL A 102 0.11 4.07 -8.35
N GLU A 103 -0.67 5.10 -8.04
CA GLU A 103 -1.06 6.13 -9.01
C GLU A 103 0.16 6.94 -9.48
N GLY A 104 1.09 7.25 -8.59
CA GLY A 104 2.36 7.89 -8.95
C GLY A 104 3.25 6.99 -9.81
N ALA A 105 3.21 5.67 -9.59
CA ALA A 105 3.97 4.70 -10.36
C ALA A 105 3.40 4.48 -11.77
N LEU A 106 2.07 4.47 -11.92
CA LEU A 106 1.36 4.30 -13.19
C LEU A 106 0.23 5.34 -13.37
N PRO A 107 0.56 6.62 -13.64
CA PRO A 107 -0.42 7.70 -13.66
C PRO A 107 -1.59 7.47 -14.62
N GLY A 108 -2.81 7.52 -14.09
CA GLY A 108 -4.05 7.41 -14.88
C GLY A 108 -4.32 6.00 -15.42
N ARG A 109 -3.60 4.99 -14.94
CA ARG A 109 -3.73 3.60 -15.41
C ARG A 109 -4.30 2.65 -14.36
N VAL A 110 -4.38 3.05 -13.09
CA VAL A 110 -4.99 2.22 -12.05
C VAL A 110 -6.51 2.25 -12.23
N VAL A 111 -7.11 1.07 -12.36
CA VAL A 111 -8.57 0.90 -12.53
C VAL A 111 -9.22 0.64 -11.18
N VAL A 112 -8.62 -0.24 -10.39
CA VAL A 112 -9.07 -0.62 -9.06
C VAL A 112 -7.88 -0.65 -8.14
N PHE A 113 -8.04 -0.02 -6.99
CA PHE A 113 -7.21 -0.24 -5.83
C PHE A 113 -8.13 -0.63 -4.67
N ASN A 114 -7.89 -1.80 -4.09
CA ASN A 114 -8.63 -2.28 -2.93
C ASN A 114 -7.63 -2.68 -1.84
N PHE A 115 -7.91 -2.26 -0.62
CA PHE A 115 -7.09 -2.57 0.55
C PHE A 115 -8.00 -3.18 1.60
N ASP A 116 -7.82 -4.47 1.85
CA ASP A 116 -8.62 -5.23 2.81
C ASP A 116 -7.80 -5.47 4.07
N ASP A 117 -8.14 -4.74 5.12
CA ASP A 117 -7.56 -4.83 6.46
C ASP A 117 -8.56 -5.39 7.48
N SER A 118 -9.67 -5.97 7.03
CA SER A 118 -10.70 -6.54 7.90
C SER A 118 -10.20 -7.70 8.76
N ASP A 119 -9.16 -8.41 8.32
CA ASP A 119 -8.37 -9.34 9.12
C ASP A 119 -6.93 -8.79 9.30
N PRO A 120 -6.59 -8.26 10.49
CA PRO A 120 -5.23 -7.77 10.79
C PRO A 120 -4.13 -8.83 10.65
N ALA A 121 -4.46 -10.13 10.66
CA ALA A 121 -3.49 -11.20 10.43
C ALA A 121 -3.27 -11.52 8.93
N HIS A 122 -4.13 -10.99 8.06
CA HIS A 122 -4.11 -11.24 6.62
C HIS A 122 -4.53 -10.01 5.80
N VAL A 123 -3.81 -8.90 5.97
CA VAL A 123 -4.06 -7.69 5.17
C VAL A 123 -3.68 -7.91 3.70
N VAL A 124 -4.58 -7.54 2.78
CA VAL A 124 -4.41 -7.71 1.33
C VAL A 124 -4.48 -6.38 0.59
N ALA A 125 -3.46 -6.08 -0.22
CA ALA A 125 -3.51 -4.98 -1.18
C ALA A 125 -3.73 -5.54 -2.59
N GLN A 126 -4.78 -5.10 -3.26
CA GLN A 126 -5.10 -5.49 -4.63
C GLN A 126 -5.04 -4.27 -5.56
N VAL A 127 -4.34 -4.43 -6.68
CA VAL A 127 -4.29 -3.42 -7.74
C VAL A 127 -4.62 -4.04 -9.10
N THR A 128 -5.55 -3.41 -9.81
CA THR A 128 -5.85 -3.70 -11.21
C THR A 128 -5.47 -2.48 -12.05
N TRP A 129 -4.68 -2.67 -13.11
CA TRP A 129 -4.25 -1.57 -13.97
C TRP A 129 -4.38 -1.89 -15.46
N LEU A 130 -4.52 -0.84 -16.26
CA LEU A 130 -4.54 -0.90 -17.72
C LEU A 130 -3.11 -1.18 -18.23
N GLY A 131 -2.87 -2.33 -18.85
CA GLY A 131 -1.61 -2.63 -19.53
C GLY A 131 -1.43 -1.78 -20.79
N VAL A 132 -0.24 -1.24 -21.05
CA VAL A 132 0.02 -0.47 -22.29
C VAL A 132 0.72 -1.34 -23.34
N ASP A 133 1.59 -2.25 -22.91
CA ASP A 133 2.30 -3.18 -23.77
C ASP A 133 2.39 -4.54 -23.07
N LYS A 134 1.92 -5.59 -23.75
CA LYS A 134 1.95 -6.97 -23.26
C LYS A 134 3.36 -7.41 -22.86
N LYS A 135 4.40 -6.91 -23.53
CA LYS A 135 5.81 -7.22 -23.22
C LYS A 135 6.30 -6.58 -21.92
N LYS A 136 5.65 -5.50 -21.46
CA LYS A 136 6.03 -4.74 -20.25
C LYS A 136 5.19 -5.09 -19.02
N VAL A 137 4.21 -5.98 -19.16
CA VAL A 137 3.28 -6.31 -18.07
C VAL A 137 4.00 -6.77 -16.81
N LEU A 138 5.04 -7.61 -16.93
CA LEU A 138 5.80 -8.07 -15.76
C LEU A 138 6.71 -6.99 -15.16
N ASP A 139 7.22 -6.06 -15.97
CA ASP A 139 7.99 -4.92 -15.48
C ASP A 139 7.08 -4.05 -14.59
N GLU A 140 5.88 -3.75 -15.09
CA GLU A 140 4.86 -2.97 -14.40
C GLU A 140 4.34 -3.70 -13.15
N ALA A 141 4.10 -5.02 -13.24
CA ALA A 141 3.70 -5.82 -12.09
C ALA A 141 4.77 -5.81 -10.99
N SER A 142 6.05 -5.93 -11.37
CA SER A 142 7.18 -5.87 -10.43
C SER A 142 7.30 -4.48 -9.80
N LEU A 143 7.08 -3.42 -10.58
CA LEU A 143 7.07 -2.03 -10.11
C LEU A 143 5.95 -1.80 -9.10
N LEU A 144 4.74 -2.25 -9.38
CA LEU A 144 3.61 -2.14 -8.45
C LEU A 144 3.86 -2.96 -7.17
N ALA A 145 4.38 -4.18 -7.30
CA ALA A 145 4.70 -5.04 -6.15
C ALA A 145 5.70 -4.38 -5.20
N VAL A 146 6.84 -3.90 -5.71
CA VAL A 146 7.85 -3.25 -4.85
C VAL A 146 7.34 -1.94 -4.27
N THR A 147 6.51 -1.20 -5.00
CA THR A 147 5.91 0.05 -4.54
C THR A 147 4.96 -0.24 -3.37
N LEU A 148 4.04 -1.19 -3.52
CA LEU A 148 3.13 -1.58 -2.44
C LEU A 148 3.86 -2.20 -1.23
N ALA A 149 4.95 -2.94 -1.45
CA ALA A 149 5.76 -3.47 -0.36
C ALA A 149 6.48 -2.39 0.46
N SER A 150 6.79 -1.25 -0.17
CA SER A 150 7.41 -0.07 0.47
C SER A 150 6.39 0.71 1.29
N GLU A 151 5.24 1.02 0.68
CA GLU A 151 4.26 1.94 1.27
C GLU A 151 3.26 1.24 2.20
N ALA A 152 2.92 -0.03 1.93
CA ALA A 152 1.96 -0.79 2.71
C ALA A 152 2.63 -1.94 3.48
N LYS A 153 3.52 -1.59 4.42
CA LYS A 153 4.32 -2.55 5.21
C LYS A 153 3.50 -3.54 6.05
N ILE A 154 2.24 -3.20 6.36
CA ILE A 154 1.30 -4.07 7.08
C ILE A 154 0.69 -5.16 6.20
N THR A 155 0.80 -5.03 4.87
CA THR A 155 0.25 -5.98 3.91
C THR A 155 0.98 -7.31 3.98
N LYS A 156 0.23 -8.41 4.03
CA LYS A 156 0.77 -9.77 3.89
C LYS A 156 0.86 -10.17 2.42
N THR A 157 -0.22 -9.94 1.67
CA THR A 157 -0.38 -10.38 0.28
C THR A 157 -0.68 -9.20 -0.63
N ILE A 158 0.05 -9.12 -1.74
CA ILE A 158 -0.16 -8.15 -2.80
C ILE A 158 -0.68 -8.90 -4.02
N ALA A 159 -1.88 -8.56 -4.48
CA ALA A 159 -2.53 -9.13 -5.66
C ALA A 159 -2.52 -8.09 -6.79
N ILE A 160 -2.04 -8.50 -7.96
CA ILE A 160 -1.74 -7.57 -9.05
C ILE A 160 -2.35 -8.14 -10.34
N ARG A 161 -3.23 -7.38 -11.00
CA ARG A 161 -3.91 -7.77 -12.25
C ARG A 161 -3.75 -6.73 -13.38
N ALA A 162 -3.12 -7.12 -14.48
CA ALA A 162 -3.03 -6.33 -15.70
C ALA A 162 -4.22 -6.64 -16.60
N VAL A 163 -4.86 -5.62 -17.14
CA VAL A 163 -6.02 -5.78 -18.03
C VAL A 163 -5.86 -5.02 -19.34
N ASP A 164 -6.56 -5.48 -20.37
CA ASP A 164 -6.58 -4.88 -21.69
C ASP A 164 -7.19 -3.45 -21.63
N PRO A 165 -6.45 -2.43 -22.09
CA PRO A 165 -6.95 -1.05 -22.09
C PRO A 165 -8.16 -0.87 -23.02
N GLY A 166 -8.32 -1.73 -24.04
CA GLY A 166 -9.41 -1.72 -25.00
C GLY A 166 -10.59 -2.61 -24.63
N ALA A 167 -10.53 -3.36 -23.52
CA ALA A 167 -11.66 -4.19 -23.09
C ALA A 167 -12.88 -3.33 -22.71
N ALA A 168 -14.07 -3.78 -23.13
CA ALA A 168 -15.34 -3.15 -22.78
C ALA A 168 -15.61 -3.23 -21.27
N ASP A 169 -15.36 -4.40 -20.67
CA ASP A 169 -15.37 -4.60 -19.22
C ASP A 169 -13.95 -4.95 -18.76
N LYS A 170 -13.33 -4.03 -18.01
CA LYS A 170 -11.95 -4.15 -17.53
C LYS A 170 -11.81 -5.06 -16.31
N LEU A 171 -12.92 -5.52 -15.71
CA LEU A 171 -12.90 -6.42 -14.55
C LEU A 171 -13.24 -7.86 -14.96
N ALA A 172 -13.75 -8.07 -16.16
CA ALA A 172 -14.00 -9.39 -16.73
C ALA A 172 -12.71 -10.20 -16.92
N ASP A 173 -12.81 -11.52 -16.84
CA ASP A 173 -11.66 -12.43 -16.95
C ASP A 173 -11.08 -12.46 -18.37
N GLU A 174 -11.89 -12.18 -19.39
CA GLU A 174 -11.47 -12.03 -20.78
C GLU A 174 -10.57 -10.82 -20.98
N ALA A 175 -10.73 -9.77 -20.16
CA ALA A 175 -9.88 -8.58 -20.21
C ALA A 175 -8.52 -8.80 -19.55
N MET A 176 -8.33 -9.86 -18.76
CA MET A 176 -7.08 -10.10 -18.05
C MET A 176 -5.95 -10.42 -19.03
N TRP A 177 -4.89 -9.62 -19.00
CA TRP A 177 -3.63 -9.97 -19.65
C TRP A 177 -2.77 -10.83 -18.72
N TRP A 178 -2.69 -10.46 -17.45
CA TRP A 178 -1.90 -11.18 -16.46
C TRP A 178 -2.47 -10.96 -15.07
N GLU A 179 -2.39 -11.96 -14.21
CA GLU A 179 -2.59 -11.79 -12.78
C GLU A 179 -1.53 -12.57 -12.00
N GLY A 180 -1.21 -12.11 -10.80
CA GLY A 180 -0.34 -12.83 -9.88
C GLY A 180 -0.45 -12.29 -8.46
N LYS A 181 -0.01 -13.11 -7.51
CA LYS A 181 0.06 -12.75 -6.09
C LYS A 181 1.50 -12.80 -5.62
N ILE A 182 1.87 -11.94 -4.69
CA ILE A 182 3.21 -11.94 -4.10
C ILE A 182 3.12 -11.57 -2.63
N THR A 183 3.92 -12.20 -1.78
CA THR A 183 4.01 -11.81 -0.37
C THR A 183 4.84 -10.54 -0.24
N ARG A 184 4.54 -9.68 0.74
CA ARG A 184 5.32 -8.45 0.96
C ARG A 184 6.82 -8.68 1.18
N PRO A 185 7.28 -9.74 1.90
CA PRO A 185 8.70 -10.05 1.97
C PRO A 185 9.32 -10.40 0.61
N ASN A 186 8.61 -11.10 -0.27
CA ASN A 186 9.09 -11.40 -1.62
C ASN A 186 9.14 -10.16 -2.50
N ALA A 187 8.09 -9.33 -2.47
CA ALA A 187 8.04 -8.09 -3.22
C ALA A 187 9.15 -7.11 -2.80
N ALA A 188 9.48 -7.05 -1.51
CA ALA A 188 10.58 -6.24 -0.99
C ALA A 188 11.99 -6.68 -1.48
N ARG A 189 12.12 -7.86 -2.10
CA ARG A 189 13.37 -8.35 -2.70
C ARG A 189 13.57 -7.87 -4.14
N ILE A 190 12.57 -7.22 -4.73
CA ILE A 190 12.64 -6.65 -6.08
C ILE A 190 13.49 -5.38 -5.99
N ASP A 191 14.62 -5.35 -6.69
CA ASP A 191 15.37 -4.11 -6.92
C ASP A 191 14.71 -3.33 -8.06
N LYS A 192 14.13 -2.18 -7.71
CA LYS A 192 13.42 -1.29 -8.63
C LYS A 192 14.30 -0.86 -9.82
N ALA A 193 15.61 -0.68 -9.62
CA ALA A 193 16.53 -0.27 -10.68
C ALA A 193 16.83 -1.40 -11.69
N LYS A 194 16.53 -2.65 -11.32
CA LYS A 194 16.82 -3.86 -12.11
C LYS A 194 15.57 -4.53 -12.68
N ILE A 195 14.41 -3.87 -12.61
CA ILE A 195 13.16 -4.42 -13.11
C ILE A 195 13.26 -4.79 -14.60
N GLY A 196 13.72 -3.88 -15.45
CA GLY A 196 13.83 -4.15 -16.89
C GLY A 196 14.78 -5.31 -17.25
N ASP A 197 15.74 -5.62 -16.37
CA ASP A 197 16.68 -6.72 -16.58
C ASP A 197 16.10 -8.07 -16.09
N TYR A 198 15.29 -8.04 -15.03
CA TYR A 198 14.99 -9.23 -14.21
C TYR A 198 13.50 -9.57 -14.07
N ALA A 199 12.58 -8.73 -14.53
CA ALA A 199 11.14 -8.94 -14.41
C ALA A 199 10.71 -10.32 -14.98
N LEU A 200 11.07 -10.59 -16.24
CA LEU A 200 10.72 -11.81 -16.97
C LEU A 200 11.50 -13.06 -16.51
N THR A 201 12.58 -12.92 -15.75
CA THR A 201 13.48 -14.04 -15.42
C THR A 201 13.50 -14.37 -13.93
N ARG A 202 13.89 -13.42 -13.09
CA ARG A 202 14.05 -13.61 -11.64
C ARG A 202 12.80 -13.23 -10.87
N TYR A 203 12.20 -12.07 -11.17
CA TYR A 203 11.12 -11.53 -10.35
C TYR A 203 9.77 -12.21 -10.61
N VAL A 204 9.51 -12.70 -11.83
CA VAL A 204 8.32 -13.52 -12.11
C VAL A 204 8.20 -14.73 -11.17
N ARG A 205 9.32 -15.31 -10.74
CA ARG A 205 9.37 -16.48 -9.85
C ARG A 205 9.03 -16.14 -8.39
N LEU A 206 8.96 -14.85 -8.05
CA LEU A 206 8.55 -14.38 -6.74
C LEU A 206 7.02 -14.31 -6.62
N PHE A 207 6.33 -14.27 -7.75
CA PHE A 207 4.88 -14.34 -7.81
C PHE A 207 4.41 -15.79 -7.74
N ASP A 208 3.25 -15.97 -7.13
CA ASP A 208 2.52 -17.23 -6.98
C ASP A 208 1.15 -17.09 -7.66
N GLY A 209 0.62 -18.22 -8.15
CA GLY A 209 -0.71 -18.28 -8.77
C GLY A 209 -0.85 -17.47 -10.05
N CYS A 210 0.24 -17.30 -10.81
CA CYS A 210 0.24 -16.49 -12.02
C CYS A 210 -0.71 -17.07 -13.08
N LYS A 211 -1.55 -16.24 -13.68
CA LYS A 211 -2.33 -16.58 -14.88
C LYS A 211 -2.11 -15.56 -15.98
N THR A 212 -2.28 -15.98 -17.23
CA THR A 212 -2.15 -15.10 -18.39
C THR A 212 -3.04 -15.55 -19.54
N ASN A 213 -3.62 -14.57 -20.24
CA ASN A 213 -4.32 -14.80 -21.51
C ASN A 213 -3.51 -14.27 -22.71
N VAL A 214 -2.25 -13.89 -22.50
CA VAL A 214 -1.36 -13.36 -23.54
C VAL A 214 -0.09 -14.20 -23.64
N GLY A 215 -0.22 -15.40 -24.21
CA GLY A 215 0.91 -16.28 -24.52
C GLY A 215 1.44 -17.09 -23.33
N ALA A 216 2.02 -18.25 -23.60
CA ALA A 216 2.34 -19.28 -22.59
C ALA A 216 3.56 -18.95 -21.69
N ASP A 217 4.31 -17.88 -21.97
CA ASP A 217 5.67 -17.72 -21.44
C ASP A 217 5.77 -16.93 -20.11
N TYR A 218 4.67 -16.38 -19.61
CA TYR A 218 4.71 -15.48 -18.44
C TYR A 218 4.54 -16.19 -17.08
N CYS A 219 4.18 -17.48 -17.06
CA CYS A 219 3.86 -18.21 -15.83
C CYS A 219 4.64 -19.52 -15.80
N VAL A 220 5.87 -19.51 -15.30
CA VAL A 220 6.58 -20.76 -15.00
C VAL A 220 6.02 -21.28 -13.68
N ALA A 221 5.17 -22.30 -13.76
CA ALA A 221 4.62 -22.98 -12.59
C ALA A 221 5.76 -23.41 -11.64
N LYS A 222 5.59 -23.12 -10.34
CA LYS A 222 6.36 -23.80 -9.29
C LYS A 222 5.70 -25.13 -8.96
#